data_AF-A0A7W1H768-F1
#
_entry.id   AF-A0A7W1H768-F1
#
_cell.length_a   1.000
_cell.length_b   1.000
_cell.length_c   1.000
_cell.angle_alpha   90.00
_cell.angle_beta   90.00
_cell.angle_gamma   90.00
#
_symmetry.space_group_name_H-M   'P 1'
#
loop_
_entity.id
_entity.type
_entity.pdbx_description
1 polymer ?
#
loop_
_entity_poly.entity_id
_entity_poly.type
_entity_poly.pdbx_seq_one_letter_code
_entity_poly.pdbx_strand_id
1 'polypeptide(L)' 'MKRLTQEDVFMQKVNYLHQNPVRAGLVEQAKDYRWSSARFWARKPLEDEPLEIDIDKIHWRGAASRVGK' A
#
# COMPACT_ATOMS: atom_id res chain seq x y z
N MET A 1 -12.48 -19.37 -1.67
CA MET A 1 -11.71 -18.11 -1.70
C MET A 1 -12.61 -16.97 -2.18
N LYS A 2 -12.78 -15.89 -1.41
CA LYS A 2 -13.58 -14.72 -1.86
C LYS A 2 -12.70 -13.83 -2.76
N ARG A 3 -13.24 -13.39 -3.89
CA ARG A 3 -12.58 -12.44 -4.80
C ARG A 3 -12.69 -11.02 -4.25
N LEU A 4 -11.62 -10.24 -4.37
CA LEU A 4 -11.63 -8.80 -4.10
C LEU A 4 -12.00 -8.09 -5.39
N THR A 5 -13.25 -7.63 -5.52
CA THR A 5 -13.78 -7.04 -6.76
C THR A 5 -13.91 -5.52 -6.69
N GLN A 6 -13.97 -4.96 -5.48
CA GLN A 6 -14.15 -3.53 -5.22
C GLN A 6 -12.83 -2.89 -4.75
N GLU A 7 -12.58 -1.66 -5.21
CA GLU A 7 -11.31 -0.93 -4.95
C GLU A 7 -11.16 -0.49 -3.49
N ASP A 8 -12.26 -0.09 -2.86
CA ASP A 8 -12.32 0.22 -1.44
C ASP A 8 -11.99 -1.00 -0.59
N VAL A 9 -12.56 -2.17 -0.92
CA VAL A 9 -12.27 -3.44 -0.25
C VAL A 9 -10.81 -3.83 -0.46
N PHE A 10 -10.27 -3.63 -1.66
CA PHE A 10 -8.84 -3.85 -1.92
C PHE A 10 -7.98 -2.94 -1.03
N MET A 11 -8.27 -1.64 -0.98
CA MET A 11 -7.53 -0.69 -0.14
C MET A 11 -7.64 -0.98 1.35
N GLN A 12 -8.80 -1.46 1.83
CA GLN A 12 -8.92 -1.94 3.21
C GLN A 12 -7.96 -3.10 3.50
N LYS A 13 -7.77 -4.03 2.57
CA LYS A 13 -6.83 -5.15 2.72
C LYS A 13 -5.36 -4.69 2.64
N VAL A 14 -5.04 -3.77 1.74
CA VAL A 14 -3.71 -3.14 1.66
C VAL A 14 -3.37 -2.48 3.00
N ASN A 15 -4.26 -1.62 3.51
CA ASN A 15 -4.07 -0.93 4.78
C ASN A 15 -3.93 -1.92 5.95
N TYR A 16 -4.76 -2.96 5.99
CA TYR A 16 -4.64 -4.00 7.01
C TYR A 16 -3.28 -4.70 6.96
N LEU A 17 -2.81 -5.09 5.77
CA LEU A 17 -1.53 -5.76 5.60
C LEU A 17 -0.36 -4.89 6.09
N HIS A 18 -0.36 -3.59 5.77
CA HIS A 18 0.66 -2.66 6.25
C HIS A 18 0.61 -2.42 7.76
N GLN A 19 -0.57 -2.52 8.38
CA GLN A 19 -0.74 -2.36 9.83
C GLN A 19 -0.45 -3.64 10.63
N ASN A 20 -0.39 -4.80 9.98
CA ASN A 20 -0.13 -6.08 10.68
C ASN A 20 1.16 -6.07 11.52
N PRO A 21 2.31 -5.58 11.03
CA PRO A 21 3.52 -5.49 11.83
C PRO A 21 3.35 -4.62 13.09
N VAL A 22 2.57 -3.54 13.00
CA VAL A 22 2.27 -2.66 14.16
C VAL A 22 1.38 -3.39 15.17
N ARG A 23 0.32 -4.02 14.69
CA ARG A 23 -0.61 -4.80 15.53
C ARG A 23 0.07 -5.99 16.21
N ALA A 24 1.10 -6.54 15.59
CA ALA A 24 1.94 -7.60 16.14
C ALA A 24 3.04 -7.09 17.10
N GLY A 25 3.17 -5.77 17.27
CA GLY A 25 4.19 -5.16 18.13
C GLY A 25 5.62 -5.25 17.59
N LEU A 26 5.79 -5.48 16.28
CA LEU A 26 7.13 -5.60 15.67
C LEU A 26 7.76 -4.24 15.37
N VAL A 27 6.94 -3.23 15.11
CA VAL A 27 7.35 -1.86 14.77
C VAL A 27 6.31 -0.85 15.27
N GLU A 28 6.73 0.39 15.49
CA GLU A 28 5.83 1.48 15.91
C GLU A 28 5.01 2.05 14.74
N GLN A 29 5.60 2.12 13.54
CA GLN A 29 4.91 2.58 12.33
C GLN A 29 5.00 1.54 11.22
N ALA A 30 3.94 1.43 10.40
CA ALA A 30 3.85 0.48 9.29
C ALA A 30 5.02 0.55 8.31
N LYS A 31 5.52 1.77 8.04
CA LYS A 31 6.65 2.03 7.13
C LYS A 31 8.01 1.56 7.70
N ASP A 32 8.09 1.25 8.99
CA ASP A 32 9.36 0.85 9.62
C ASP A 32 9.59 -0.66 9.46
N TYR A 33 8.55 -1.42 9.09
CA TYR A 33 8.71 -2.84 8.82
C TYR A 33 9.44 -3.04 7.49
N ARG A 34 10.65 -3.62 7.54
CA ARG A 34 11.52 -3.78 6.37
C ARG A 34 10.85 -4.59 5.26
N TRP A 35 10.09 -5.63 5.60
CA TRP A 35 9.49 -6.56 4.63
C TRP A 35 8.04 -6.23 4.28
N SER A 36 7.74 -4.94 4.08
CA SER A 36 6.44 -4.45 3.65
C SER A 36 6.59 -3.36 2.60
N SER A 37 5.66 -3.28 1.66
CA SER A 37 5.59 -2.22 0.65
C SER A 37 5.07 -0.88 1.20
N ALA A 38 4.77 -0.78 2.50
CA ALA A 38 4.22 0.41 3.15
C ALA A 38 5.02 1.70 2.83
N ARG A 39 6.34 1.61 2.68
CA ARG A 39 7.21 2.74 2.30
C ARG A 39 6.92 3.29 0.91
N PHE A 40 6.70 2.41 -0.07
CA PHE A 40 6.34 2.79 -1.44
C PHE A 40 4.96 3.48 -1.48
N TRP A 41 3.98 2.97 -0.72
CA TRP A 41 2.67 3.62 -0.58
C TRP A 41 2.75 4.99 0.10
N ALA A 42 3.71 5.18 1.01
CA ALA A 42 4.01 6.46 1.66
C ALA A 42 4.93 7.38 0.83
N ARG A 43 5.35 6.99 -0.38
CA ARG A 43 6.32 7.70 -1.23
C ARG A 43 7.66 7.99 -0.53
N LYS A 44 8.13 7.04 0.28
CA LYS A 44 9.38 7.14 1.06
C LYS A 44 10.20 5.84 0.98
N PRO A 45 10.62 5.39 -0.22
CA PRO A 45 11.50 4.24 -0.34
C PRO A 45 12.86 4.53 0.28
N LEU A 46 13.54 3.49 0.76
CA LEU A 46 14.96 3.52 1.12
C LEU A 46 15.83 3.40 -0.15
N GLU A 47 17.11 3.75 -0.03
CA GLU A 47 18.08 3.55 -1.11
C GLU A 47 18.25 2.06 -1.45
N ASP A 48 18.20 1.19 -0.43
CA ASP A 48 18.30 -0.26 -0.53
C ASP A 48 16.92 -0.95 -0.39
N GLU A 49 15.84 -0.33 -0.88
CA GLU A 49 14.49 -0.85 -0.64
C GLU A 49 14.35 -2.32 -1.10
N PRO A 50 13.89 -3.24 -0.24
CA PRO A 50 13.75 -4.66 -0.61
C PRO A 50 12.56 -4.96 -1.51
N LEU A 51 11.55 -4.08 -1.50
CA LEU A 51 10.23 -4.33 -2.05
C LEU A 51 9.83 -3.13 -2.91
N GLU A 52 10.48 -3.02 -4.05
CA GLU A 52 10.07 -2.10 -5.10
C GLU A 52 8.75 -2.57 -5.72
N ILE A 53 7.84 -1.62 -5.93
CA ILE A 53 6.55 -1.88 -6.57
C ILE A 53 6.21 -0.79 -7.58
N ASP A 54 5.58 -1.19 -8.68
CA ASP A 54 5.05 -0.30 -9.72
C ASP A 54 3.70 0.33 -9.28
N ILE A 55 3.68 1.06 -8.16
CA ILE A 55 2.42 1.64 -7.61
C ILE A 55 1.73 2.59 -8.61
N ASP A 56 2.52 3.25 -9.46
CA ASP A 56 2.02 4.20 -10.46
C ASP A 56 1.36 3.52 -11.67
N LYS A 57 1.53 2.20 -11.83
CA LYS A 57 0.84 1.42 -12.88
C LYS A 57 -0.53 0.89 -12.44
N ILE A 58 -0.97 1.19 -11.21
CA ILE A 58 -2.29 0.76 -10.74
C ILE A 58 -3.38 1.61 -11.41
N HIS A 59 -4.19 0.98 -12.24
CA HIS A 59 -5.34 1.60 -12.89
C HIS A 59 -6.59 1.52 -12.00
N TRP A 60 -6.92 2.63 -11.35
CA TRP A 60 -8.14 2.78 -10.55
C TRP A 60 -9.32 3.21 -11.42
N ARG A 61 -10.47 2.54 -11.31
CA ARG A 61 -11.67 2.89 -12.10
C ARG A 61 -12.22 4.28 -11.74
N GLY A 62 -11.94 4.78 -10.53
CA GLY A 62 -12.39 6.09 -10.06
C GLY A 62 -11.45 7.28 -10.31
N ALA A 63 -10.23 7.08 -10.83
CA ALA A 63 -9.24 8.16 -10.94
C ALA A 63 -9.37 9.02 -12.23
N ALA A 64 -10.24 8.64 -13.17
CA ALA A 64 -10.39 9.31 -14.47
C ALA A 64 -11.10 10.69 -14.44
N SER A 65 -11.31 11.31 -13.27
CA SER A 65 -12.09 12.56 -13.15
C SER A 65 -11.42 13.71 -12.39
N ARG A 66 -10.08 13.69 -12.19
CA ARG A 66 -9.37 14.81 -11.52
C ARG A 66 -8.20 15.43 -12.28
N VAL A 67 -8.04 15.18 -13.57
CA VAL A 67 -7.17 16.00 -14.43
C VAL A 67 -8.07 16.70 -15.44
N GLY A 68 -8.51 17.91 -15.11
CA GLY A 68 -9.44 18.67 -15.94
C GLY A 68 -10.05 19.90 -15.29
N LYS A 69 -9.22 20.79 -14.74
CA LYS A 69 -9.37 22.25 -14.86
C LYS A 69 -8.13 22.96 -14.35
#